data_AF-A0A496RFI1-F1
#
_entry.id   AF-A0A496RFI1-F1
#
_cell.length_a   1.000
_cell.length_b   1.000
_cell.length_c   1.000
_cell.angle_alpha   90.00
_cell.angle_beta   90.00
_cell.angle_gamma   90.00
#
_symmetry.space_group_name_H-M   'P 1'
#
loop_
_entity.id
_entity.type
_entity.pdbx_description
1 polymer ?
#
loop_
_entity_poly.entity_id
_entity_poly.type
_entity_poly.pdbx_seq_one_letter_code
_entity_poly.pdbx_strand_id
1 'polypeptide(L)' 'MAVADSGIGKIYINGNLDASSPVSISSSTDPVLLGVDYQPDARYFDGSIDNVMIFNKALSASEVGELYNEGAGT' A
#
# COMPACT_ATOMS: atom_id res chain seq x y z
N MET A 1 0.25 -0.83 -4.98
CA MET A 1 0.33 0.36 -4.12
C MET A 1 -1.05 0.68 -3.54
N ALA A 2 -1.13 1.08 -2.27
CA ALA A 2 -2.38 1.50 -1.64
C ALA A 2 -2.33 3.01 -1.33
N VAL A 3 -3.41 3.74 -1.60
CA VAL A 3 -3.55 5.16 -1.30
C VAL A 3 -4.88 5.40 -0.60
N ALA A 4 -4.88 6.18 0.47
CA ALA A 4 -6.11 6.64 1.11
C ALA A 4 -6.21 8.16 1.04
N ASP A 5 -7.33 8.66 0.54
CA ASP A 5 -7.60 10.08 0.39
C ASP A 5 -9.08 10.37 0.67
N SER A 6 -9.35 11.33 1.56
CA SER A 6 -10.70 11.84 1.82
C SER A 6 -11.75 10.75 2.11
N GLY A 7 -11.36 9.70 2.84
CA GLY A 7 -12.22 8.57 3.18
C GLY A 7 -12.39 7.52 2.08
N ILE A 8 -11.63 7.60 0.99
CA ILE A 8 -11.60 6.60 -0.09
C ILE A 8 -10.24 5.91 -0.11
N GLY A 9 -10.25 4.59 0.01
CA GLY A 9 -9.09 3.74 -0.20
C GLY A 9 -9.02 3.29 -1.66
N LYS A 10 -7.82 3.29 -2.22
CA LYS A 10 -7.52 2.90 -3.61
C LYS A 10 -6.39 1.88 -3.62
N ILE A 11 -6.54 0.84 -4.41
CA ILE A 11 -5.49 -0.16 -4.68
C ILE A 11 -5.09 -0.05 -6.14
N TYR A 12 -3.79 0.06 -6.36
CA TYR A 12 -3.16 0.11 -7.68
C TYR A 12 -2.28 -1.13 -7.89
N ILE A 13 -2.41 -1.76 -9.05
CA ILE A 13 -1.58 -2.89 -9.50
C ILE A 13 -0.87 -2.45 -10.78
N ASN A 14 0.46 -2.61 -10.82
CA ASN A 14 1.30 -2.20 -11.94
C ASN A 14 1.04 -0.75 -12.41
N GLY A 15 0.96 0.18 -11.46
CA GLY A 15 0.69 1.61 -11.73
C GLY A 15 -0.78 1.97 -12.04
N ASN A 16 -1.65 0.99 -12.29
CA ASN A 16 -3.05 1.23 -12.68
C ASN A 16 -4.02 1.07 -11.51
N LEU A 17 -5.07 1.88 -11.44
CA LEU A 17 -6.13 1.72 -10.44
C LEU A 17 -6.90 0.43 -10.71
N ASP A 18 -6.93 -0.45 -9.72
CA ASP A 18 -7.62 -1.74 -9.78
C ASP A 18 -8.94 -1.71 -9.00
N ALA A 19 -8.92 -1.12 -7.80
CA ALA A 19 -10.10 -1.02 -6.95
C ALA A 19 -10.13 0.26 -6.11
N SER A 20 -11.35 0.73 -5.79
CA SER A 20 -11.57 1.83 -4.85
C SER A 20 -12.83 1.62 -4.03
N SER A 21 -12.79 1.94 -2.74
CA SER A 21 -13.93 1.82 -1.83
C SER A 21 -13.84 2.85 -0.70
N PRO A 22 -14.96 3.28 -0.09
CA PRO A 22 -14.92 4.01 1.17
C PRO A 22 -14.17 3.23 2.25
N VAL A 23 -13.33 3.91 3.01
CA VAL A 23 -12.57 3.37 4.14
C VAL A 23 -12.58 4.35 5.31
N SER A 24 -12.54 3.80 6.52
CA SER A 24 -12.31 4.56 7.74
C SER A 24 -10.95 4.18 8.28
N ILE A 25 -10.07 5.16 8.44
CA ILE A 25 -8.72 4.97 8.97
C ILE A 25 -8.61 5.72 10.28
N SER A 26 -8.18 5.01 11.33
CA SER A 26 -7.89 5.58 12.64
C SER A 26 -6.39 5.54 12.88
N SER A 27 -5.87 6.50 13.66
CA SER A 27 -4.47 6.46 14.08
C SER A 27 -4.20 5.25 14.96
N SER A 28 -3.05 4.61 14.78
CA SER A 28 -2.56 3.51 15.62
C SER A 28 -1.10 3.74 15.97
N THR A 29 -0.68 3.21 17.12
CA THR A 29 0.71 3.16 17.59
C THR A 29 1.30 1.75 17.51
N ASP A 30 0.54 0.78 17.00
CA ASP A 30 1.01 -0.59 16.81
C ASP A 30 2.17 -0.62 15.82
N PRO A 31 3.11 -1.58 15.96
CA PRO A 31 4.23 -1.71 15.04
C PRO A 31 3.74 -2.00 13.62
N VAL A 32 4.44 -1.44 12.62
CA VAL A 32 4.25 -1.84 11.22
C VAL A 32 4.86 -3.22 11.02
N LEU A 33 4.04 -4.20 10.71
CA LEU A 33 4.45 -5.56 10.40
C LEU A 33 4.45 -5.78 8.89
N LEU A 34 5.48 -6.47 8.37
CA LEU A 34 5.62 -6.82 6.95
C LEU A 34 5.63 -8.34 6.80
N GLY A 35 4.85 -8.85 5.84
CA GLY A 35 4.79 -10.28 5.55
C GLY A 35 4.13 -11.15 6.63
N VAL A 36 3.45 -10.53 7.60
CA VAL A 36 2.72 -11.21 8.67
C VAL A 36 1.48 -10.40 9.04
N ASP A 37 0.39 -11.07 9.43
CA ASP A 37 -0.80 -10.39 9.94
C ASP A 37 -0.78 -10.18 11.46
N TYR A 38 -1.64 -9.28 11.94
CA TYR A 38 -1.74 -8.90 13.35
C TYR A 38 -2.79 -9.77 14.06
N GLN A 39 -2.57 -11.09 14.08
CA GLN A 39 -3.44 -12.07 14.75
C GLN A 39 -2.64 -12.95 15.70
N PRO A 40 -3.25 -13.51 16.77
CA PRO A 40 -2.56 -14.43 17.69
C PRO A 40 -1.97 -15.64 16.99
N ASP A 41 -2.73 -16.23 16.05
CA ASP A 41 -2.28 -17.31 15.18
C ASP A 41 -1.80 -16.73 13.84
N ALA A 42 -0.73 -15.94 13.92
CA ALA A 42 -0.26 -15.12 12.82
C ALA A 42 0.01 -15.95 11.55
N ARG A 43 -0.44 -15.44 10.41
CA ARG A 43 -0.18 -16.01 9.08
C ARG A 43 0.97 -15.27 8.43
N TYR A 44 1.91 -16.02 7.86
CA TYR A 44 3.07 -15.49 7.17
C TYR A 44 2.87 -15.53 5.66
N PHE A 45 3.30 -14.47 4.99
CA PHE A 45 3.35 -14.41 3.54
C PHE A 45 4.51 -15.27 3.03
N ASP A 46 4.20 -16.23 2.15
CA ASP A 46 5.20 -17.06 1.49
C ASP A 46 5.55 -16.45 0.13
N GLY A 47 6.56 -15.56 0.13
CA GLY A 47 7.04 -14.86 -1.04
C GLY A 47 8.07 -13.79 -0.71
N SER A 48 8.54 -13.08 -1.75
CA SER A 48 9.49 -11.97 -1.60
C SER A 48 8.76 -10.63 -1.47
N ILE A 49 9.23 -9.78 -0.56
CA ILE A 49 8.81 -8.39 -0.41
C ILE A 49 10.03 -7.50 -0.62
N ASP A 50 9.91 -6.48 -1.45
CA ASP A 50 10.98 -5.53 -1.73
C ASP A 50 10.40 -4.12 -1.96
N ASN A 51 11.25 -3.09 -1.90
CA ASN A 51 10.94 -1.69 -2.20
C ASN A 51 9.74 -1.12 -1.44
N VAL A 52 9.65 -1.41 -0.14
CA VAL A 52 8.58 -0.90 0.73
C VAL A 52 8.77 0.58 1.01
N MET A 53 7.74 1.39 0.72
CA MET A 53 7.72 2.83 0.94
C MET A 53 6.44 3.24 1.66
N ILE A 54 6.54 4.24 2.55
CA ILE A 54 5.41 4.82 3.28
C ILE A 54 5.43 6.34 3.09
N PHE A 55 4.29 6.90 2.72
CA PHE A 55 4.12 8.33 2.48
C PHE A 55 3.15 8.93 3.49
N ASN A 56 3.44 10.15 3.94
CA ASN A 56 2.56 10.93 4.83
C ASN A 56 1.53 11.78 4.06
N LYS A 57 1.39 11.55 2.76
CA LYS A 57 0.43 12.20 1.88
C LYS A 57 -0.23 11.18 0.97
N ALA A 58 -1.44 11.49 0.51
CA ALA A 58 -2.05 10.74 -0.58
C ALA A 58 -1.29 11.04 -1.88
N LEU A 59 -0.89 10.00 -2.60
CA LEU A 59 -0.28 10.13 -3.92
C LEU A 59 -1.35 10.24 -5.00
N SER A 60 -1.11 11.10 -5.98
CA SER A 60 -1.89 11.19 -7.21
C SER A 60 -1.63 9.97 -8.11
N ALA A 61 -2.53 9.71 -9.07
CA ALA A 61 -2.35 8.61 -10.01
C ALA A 61 -1.07 8.76 -10.87
N SER A 62 -0.63 9.99 -11.17
CA SER A 62 0.63 10.23 -11.89
C SER A 62 1.84 9.81 -11.04
N GLU A 63 1.89 10.24 -9.78
CA GLU A 63 2.99 9.88 -8.86
C GLU A 63 3.06 8.36 -8.64
N VAL A 64 1.91 7.67 -8.59
CA VAL A 64 1.85 6.19 -8.53
C VAL A 64 2.48 5.57 -9.78
N GLY A 65 2.16 6.09 -10.97
CA GLY A 65 2.72 5.62 -12.23
C GLY A 65 4.22 5.87 -12.35
N GLU A 66 4.69 7.05 -11.94
CA GLU A 66 6.11 7.41 -11.88
C GLU A 66 6.89 6.45 -10.97
N LEU A 67 6.42 6.22 -9.73
CA LEU A 67 7.05 5.28 -8.79
C LEU A 67 7.07 3.83 -9.30
N TYR A 68 6.01 3.40 -10.00
CA TYR A 68 6.01 2.07 -10.63
C TYR A 68 7.12 1.96 -11.68
N ASN A 69 7.28 2.98 -12.53
CA ASN A 69 8.31 2.98 -13.57
C ASN A 69 9.74 3.08 -13.01
N GLU A 70 9.93 3.80 -11.90
CA GLU A 70 11.23 3.87 -11.21
C GLU A 70 11.64 2.52 -10.60
N GLY A 71 10.70 1.78 -10.01
CA GLY A 71 10.95 0.47 -9.42
C GLY A 71 10.97 -0.69 -10.42
N ALA A 72 10.43 -0.50 -11.63
CA ALA A 72 10.29 -1.56 -12.62
C ALA A 72 11.62 -2.03 -13.22
N GLY A 73 12.72 -1.29 -13.05
CA GLY A 73 14.07 -1.64 -13.53
C GLY A 73 14.09 -2.01 -15.02
N THR A 74 14.49 -1.07 -15.88
CA THR A 74 14.64 -1.35 -17.34
C THR A 74 15.53 -2.54 -17.63
#